data_AF-A0A935M407-F1
#
_entry.id   AF-A0A935M407-F1
#
_cell.length_a   1.000
_cell.length_b   1.000
_cell.length_c   1.000
_cell.angle_alpha   90.00
_cell.angle_beta   90.00
_cell.angle_gamma   90.00
#
_symmetry.space_group_name_H-M   'P 1'
#
loop_
_entity.id
_entity.type
_entity.pdbx_description
1 polymer ?
#
loop_
_entity_poly.entity_id
_entity_poly.type
_entity_poly.pdbx_seq_one_letter_code
_entity_poly.pdbx_strand_id
1 'polypeptide(L)'
;MNFLAHFVLSYPNRELMVGNYILDLISKKEEKLLHETFTVGVKMHLWIDKSTDEHPHVKKIVSLLRPSVHKYAPVAADILIDHLLFKNWNRYVDKDYDEFADHIYQLLLSQLNFFLIKQNILQNEWSMDCG
;
A
#
# COMPACT_ATOMS: atom_id res chain seq x y z
N MET A 1 5.10 -0.49 4.56
CA MET A 1 4.72 0.70 3.80
C MET A 1 3.78 1.51 4.65
N ASN A 2 3.86 2.81 4.48
CA ASN A 2 2.89 3.78 4.91
C ASN A 2 1.96 4.04 3.70
N PHE A 3 0.64 4.06 3.92
CA PHE A 3 -0.33 3.85 2.83
C PHE A 3 -0.93 5.13 2.24
N LEU A 4 -0.65 6.31 2.82
CA LEU A 4 -1.40 7.53 2.50
C LEU A 4 -1.16 7.96 1.06
N ALA A 5 0.11 8.07 0.63
CA ALA A 5 0.45 8.43 -0.74
C ALA A 5 -0.13 7.44 -1.76
N HIS A 6 -0.11 6.13 -1.45
CA HIS A 6 -0.68 5.09 -2.30
C HIS A 6 -2.18 5.27 -2.50
N PHE A 7 -2.93 5.56 -1.43
CA PHE A 7 -4.35 5.84 -1.55
C PHE A 7 -4.64 7.17 -2.24
N VAL A 8 -3.88 8.24 -1.95
CA VAL A 8 -4.06 9.55 -2.60
C VAL A 8 -3.90 9.43 -4.11
N LEU A 9 -2.89 8.70 -4.56
CA LEU A 9 -2.61 8.55 -6.00
C LEU A 9 -3.60 7.62 -6.71
N SER A 10 -4.22 6.67 -6.01
CA SER A 10 -5.18 5.72 -6.59
C SER A 10 -6.64 6.15 -6.46
N TYR A 11 -6.94 7.13 -5.60
CA TYR A 11 -8.27 7.69 -5.42
C TYR A 11 -8.78 8.38 -6.70
N PRO A 12 -10.09 8.31 -7.02
CA PRO A 12 -11.18 7.59 -6.33
C PRO A 12 -11.45 6.18 -6.88
N ASN A 13 -10.55 5.61 -7.68
CA ASN A 13 -10.82 4.35 -8.35
C ASN A 13 -10.69 3.18 -7.36
N ARG A 14 -11.82 2.54 -7.04
CA ARG A 14 -11.91 1.49 -6.02
C ARG A 14 -11.00 0.30 -6.32
N GLU A 15 -10.98 -0.16 -7.56
CA GLU A 15 -10.19 -1.30 -8.00
C GLU A 15 -8.68 -1.00 -7.92
N LEU A 16 -8.27 0.22 -8.30
CA LEU A 16 -6.89 0.67 -8.13
C LEU A 16 -6.52 0.78 -6.66
N MET A 17 -7.36 1.39 -5.82
CA MET A 17 -7.10 1.55 -4.39
C MET A 17 -6.95 0.19 -3.70
N VAL A 18 -7.86 -0.77 -3.97
CA VAL A 18 -7.81 -2.11 -3.38
C VAL A 18 -6.61 -2.90 -3.91
N GLY A 19 -6.36 -2.87 -5.22
CA GLY A 19 -5.22 -3.55 -5.82
C GLY A 19 -3.87 -2.98 -5.38
N ASN A 20 -3.80 -1.67 -5.14
CA ASN A 20 -2.61 -1.01 -4.64
C ASN A 20 -2.33 -1.39 -3.18
N TYR A 21 -3.38 -1.44 -2.36
CA TYR A 21 -3.26 -1.85 -0.96
C TYR A 21 -2.94 -3.34 -0.77
N ILE A 22 -3.57 -4.23 -1.55
CA ILE A 22 -3.46 -5.68 -1.29
C ILE A 22 -2.07 -6.24 -1.53
N LEU A 23 -1.24 -5.61 -2.39
CA LEU A 23 0.10 -6.11 -2.69
C LEU A 23 0.98 -6.21 -1.44
N ASP A 24 0.82 -5.30 -0.48
CA ASP A 24 1.54 -5.34 0.80
C ASP A 24 1.06 -6.47 1.74
N LEU A 25 -0.11 -7.02 1.49
CA LEU A 25 -0.74 -8.04 2.36
C LEU A 25 -0.53 -9.47 1.85
N ILE A 26 -0.11 -9.64 0.60
CA ILE A 26 -0.07 -10.95 -0.07
C ILE A 26 1.35 -11.32 -0.48
N SER A 27 1.62 -12.62 -0.52
CA SER A 27 2.87 -13.15 -1.08
C SER A 27 2.88 -13.13 -2.61
N LYS A 28 4.07 -13.27 -3.21
CA LYS A 28 4.21 -13.44 -4.67
C LYS A 28 3.45 -14.64 -5.25
N LYS A 29 3.23 -15.70 -4.47
CA LYS A 29 2.41 -16.86 -4.90
C LYS A 29 0.95 -16.43 -5.03
N GLU A 30 0.47 -15.67 -4.05
CA GLU A 30 -0.92 -15.21 -3.97
C GLU A 30 -1.24 -14.09 -4.96
N GLU A 31 -0.27 -13.25 -5.30
CA GLU A 31 -0.36 -12.23 -6.35
C GLU A 31 -0.76 -12.86 -7.69
N LYS A 32 -0.22 -14.04 -8.03
CA LYS A 32 -0.58 -14.77 -9.26
C LYS A 32 -2.01 -15.29 -9.27
N LEU A 33 -2.61 -15.45 -8.09
CA LEU A 33 -3.99 -15.91 -7.91
C LEU A 33 -4.97 -14.74 -7.73
N LEU A 34 -4.49 -13.50 -7.86
CA LEU A 34 -5.31 -12.32 -7.70
C LEU A 34 -6.25 -12.14 -8.91
N HIS A 35 -7.49 -11.74 -8.65
CA HIS A 35 -8.44 -11.42 -9.70
C HIS A 35 -7.90 -10.30 -10.60
N GLU A 36 -8.08 -10.43 -11.91
CA GLU A 36 -7.53 -9.51 -12.93
C GLU A 36 -7.93 -8.05 -12.70
N THR A 37 -9.10 -7.83 -12.10
CA THR A 37 -9.63 -6.52 -11.71
C THR A 37 -8.64 -5.72 -10.85
N PHE A 38 -7.84 -6.37 -10.00
CA PHE A 38 -6.90 -5.69 -9.11
C PHE A 38 -5.49 -5.58 -9.68
N THR A 39 -5.20 -6.24 -10.80
CA THR A 39 -3.85 -6.25 -11.39
C THR A 39 -3.35 -4.86 -11.75
N VAL A 40 -4.23 -3.95 -12.16
CA VAL A 40 -3.83 -2.56 -12.46
C VAL A 40 -3.42 -1.82 -11.19
N GLY A 41 -4.13 -2.02 -10.07
CA GLY A 41 -3.75 -1.46 -8.77
C GLY A 41 -2.41 -2.01 -8.27
N VAL A 42 -2.16 -3.32 -8.45
CA VAL A 42 -0.85 -3.95 -8.13
C VAL A 42 0.27 -3.31 -8.94
N LYS A 43 0.09 -3.16 -10.25
CA LYS A 43 1.08 -2.50 -11.11
C LYS A 43 1.31 -1.05 -10.70
N MET A 44 0.26 -0.36 -10.27
CA MET A 44 0.35 1.00 -9.78
C MET A 44 1.16 1.10 -8.49
N HIS A 45 0.97 0.19 -7.53
CA HIS A 45 1.80 0.11 -6.32
C HIS A 45 3.29 0.01 -6.68
N LEU A 46 3.66 -0.97 -7.50
CA LEU A 46 5.04 -1.18 -7.95
C LEU A 46 5.62 0.04 -8.67
N TRP A 47 4.77 0.75 -9.43
CA TRP A 47 5.18 1.97 -10.13
C TRP A 47 5.40 3.14 -9.16
N ILE A 48 4.55 3.31 -8.15
CA ILE A 48 4.69 4.34 -7.11
C ILE A 48 5.97 4.09 -6.32
N ASP A 49 6.19 2.86 -5.86
CA ASP A 49 7.39 2.46 -5.13
C ASP A 49 8.64 2.77 -5.92
N LYS A 50 8.70 2.27 -7.16
CA LYS A 50 9.84 2.48 -8.04
C LYS A 50 10.09 3.97 -8.27
N SER A 51 9.05 4.73 -8.55
CA SER A 51 9.15 6.17 -8.79
C SER A 51 9.67 6.92 -7.57
N THR A 52 9.22 6.53 -6.37
CA THR A 52 9.62 7.13 -5.10
C THR A 52 11.05 6.74 -4.73
N ASP A 53 11.38 5.45 -4.81
CA ASP A 53 12.72 4.91 -4.54
C ASP A 53 13.78 5.47 -5.47
N GLU A 54 13.44 5.69 -6.75
CA GLU A 54 14.36 6.24 -7.74
C GLU A 54 14.56 7.76 -7.59
N HIS A 55 13.62 8.45 -6.93
CA HIS A 55 13.59 9.91 -6.85
C HIS A 55 14.82 10.47 -6.09
N PRO A 56 15.58 11.43 -6.68
CA PRO A 56 16.81 11.95 -6.06
C PRO A 56 16.62 12.54 -4.66
N HIS A 57 15.49 13.22 -4.41
CA HIS A 57 15.20 13.77 -3.08
C HIS A 57 14.88 12.68 -2.04
N VAL A 58 14.24 11.58 -2.43
CA VAL A 58 13.96 10.46 -1.53
C VAL A 58 15.25 9.74 -1.19
N LYS A 59 16.10 9.45 -2.18
CA LYS A 59 17.45 8.90 -1.95
C LYS A 59 18.27 9.75 -0.99
N LYS A 60 18.19 11.08 -1.11
CA LYS A 60 18.84 12.01 -0.18
C LYS A 60 18.28 11.87 1.24
N ILE A 61 16.97 11.82 1.41
CA ILE A 61 16.32 11.60 2.72
C ILE A 61 16.78 10.28 3.33
N VAL A 62 16.75 9.18 2.57
CA VAL A 62 17.21 7.86 3.02
C VAL A 62 18.67 7.91 3.46
N SER A 63 19.55 8.57 2.69
CA SER A 63 20.97 8.74 3.06
C SER A 63 21.16 9.52 4.34
N LEU A 64 20.33 10.54 4.60
CA LEU A 64 20.37 11.33 5.84
C LEU A 64 19.89 10.54 7.06
N LEU A 65 18.91 9.65 6.86
CA LEU A 65 18.35 8.82 7.93
C LEU A 65 19.23 7.60 8.26
N ARG A 66 20.00 7.09 7.29
CA ARG A 66 20.80 5.86 7.40
C ARG A 66 21.74 5.80 8.62
N PRO A 67 22.42 6.88 9.04
CA PRO A 67 23.23 6.84 10.27
C PRO A 67 22.43 6.57 11.55
N SER A 68 21.14 6.98 11.59
CA SER A 68 20.31 6.87 12.79
C SER A 68 19.46 5.60 12.85
N VAL A 69 18.94 5.15 11.69
CA VAL A 69 18.00 4.02 11.61
C VAL A 69 18.47 2.86 10.72
N HIS A 70 19.70 2.94 10.20
CA HIS A 70 20.38 1.87 9.47
C HIS A 70 19.55 1.29 8.32
N LYS A 71 19.28 -0.02 8.37
CA LYS A 71 18.51 -0.75 7.35
C LYS A 71 17.07 -0.27 7.22
N TYR A 72 16.52 0.35 8.26
CA TYR A 72 15.15 0.87 8.27
C TYR A 72 15.00 2.27 7.66
N ALA A 73 16.09 2.88 7.17
CA ALA A 73 16.05 4.21 6.57
C ALA A 73 15.02 4.39 5.43
N PRO A 74 14.81 3.44 4.51
CA PRO A 74 13.74 3.53 3.50
C PRO A 74 12.35 3.57 4.13
N VAL A 75 12.08 2.68 5.10
CA VAL A 75 10.80 2.66 5.82
C VAL A 75 10.57 3.96 6.60
N ALA A 76 11.61 4.49 7.25
CA ALA A 76 11.51 5.77 7.96
C ALA A 76 11.30 6.94 7.00
N ALA A 77 11.90 6.91 5.80
CA ALA A 77 11.68 7.92 4.77
C ALA A 77 10.24 7.88 4.25
N ASP A 78 9.71 6.69 4.00
CA ASP A 78 8.32 6.47 3.60
C ASP A 78 7.34 7.04 4.65
N ILE A 79 7.58 6.74 5.94
CA ILE A 79 6.79 7.31 7.04
C ILE A 79 6.86 8.84 7.08
N LEU A 80 8.06 9.39 6.90
CA LEU A 80 8.28 10.83 6.90
C LEU A 80 7.56 11.51 5.73
N ILE A 81 7.59 10.91 4.53
CA ILE A 81 6.94 11.47 3.34
C ILE A 81 5.42 11.49 3.53
N ASP A 82 4.83 10.40 4.01
CA ASP A 82 3.40 10.34 4.33
C ASP A 82 3.01 11.37 5.41
N HIS A 83 3.85 11.54 6.44
CA HIS A 83 3.63 12.58 7.45
C HIS A 83 3.69 14.00 6.86
N LEU A 84 4.64 14.26 5.95
CA LEU A 84 4.75 15.55 5.26
C LEU A 84 3.55 15.79 4.33
N LEU A 85 3.06 14.74 3.65
CA LEU A 85 1.85 14.79 2.83
C LEU A 85 0.64 15.18 3.70
N PHE A 86 0.42 14.48 4.81
CA PHE A 86 -0.66 14.80 5.76
C PHE A 86 -0.53 16.23 6.32
N LYS A 87 0.66 16.64 6.74
CA LYS A 87 0.89 18.00 7.27
C LYS A 87 0.58 19.10 6.25
N ASN A 88 0.71 18.80 4.96
CA ASN A 88 0.44 19.71 3.87
C ASN A 88 -0.81 19.30 3.07
N TRP A 89 -1.74 18.58 3.70
CA TRP A 89 -2.88 17.93 3.02
C TRP A 89 -3.63 18.87 2.07
N ASN A 90 -4.10 20.01 2.60
CA ASN A 90 -4.88 21.01 1.86
C ASN A 90 -4.12 21.68 0.69
N ARG A 91 -2.81 21.44 0.55
CA ARG A 91 -2.02 21.91 -0.59
C ARG A 91 -2.08 20.93 -1.77
N TYR A 92 -2.26 19.65 -1.49
CA TYR A 92 -2.11 18.57 -2.47
C TYR A 92 -3.39 17.82 -2.74
N VAL A 93 -4.37 17.88 -1.83
CA VAL A 93 -5.64 17.17 -1.93
C VAL A 93 -6.78 18.14 -1.65
N ASP A 94 -7.70 18.25 -2.60
CA ASP A 94 -8.85 19.16 -2.56
C ASP A 94 -10.04 18.60 -1.74
N LYS A 95 -9.82 17.56 -0.95
CA LYS A 95 -10.82 16.87 -0.15
C LYS A 95 -10.46 16.97 1.32
N ASP A 96 -11.46 17.01 2.21
CA ASP A 96 -11.22 16.87 3.64
C ASP A 96 -10.54 15.52 3.97
N TYR A 97 -9.60 15.54 4.91
CA TYR A 97 -8.83 14.35 5.27
C TYR A 97 -9.70 13.28 5.93
N ASP A 98 -10.59 13.68 6.84
CA ASP A 98 -11.43 12.73 7.58
C ASP A 98 -12.42 12.07 6.61
N GLU A 99 -13.02 12.84 5.70
CA GLU A 99 -13.87 12.28 4.63
C GLU A 99 -13.11 11.35 3.68
N PHE A 100 -11.84 11.63 3.41
CA PHE A 100 -10.98 10.76 2.61
C PHE A 100 -10.65 9.46 3.33
N ALA A 101 -10.24 9.55 4.60
CA ALA A 101 -9.91 8.41 5.43
C ALA A 101 -11.13 7.51 5.63
N ASP A 102 -12.30 8.07 5.96
CA ASP A 102 -13.55 7.34 6.12
C ASP A 102 -13.95 6.59 4.85
N HIS A 103 -13.78 7.22 3.69
CA HIS A 103 -14.04 6.56 2.41
C HIS A 103 -13.15 5.32 2.21
N ILE A 104 -11.86 5.43 2.53
CA ILE A 104 -10.92 4.30 2.44
C ILE A 104 -11.30 3.20 3.42
N TYR A 105 -11.60 3.54 4.67
CA TYR A 105 -12.00 2.56 5.66
C TYR A 105 -13.26 1.80 5.22
N GLN A 106 -14.29 2.52 4.75
CA GLN A 106 -15.51 1.90 4.23
C GLN A 106 -15.24 1.01 3.01
N LEU A 107 -14.37 1.45 2.10
CA LEU A 107 -13.96 0.66 0.95
C LEU A 107 -13.28 -0.65 1.40
N LEU A 108 -12.28 -0.58 2.27
CA LEU A 108 -11.56 -1.76 2.76
C LEU A 108 -12.45 -2.70 3.56
N LEU A 109 -13.33 -2.15 4.42
CA LEU A 109 -14.33 -2.93 5.15
C LEU A 109 -15.28 -3.68 4.20
N SER A 110 -15.70 -3.05 3.10
CA SER A 110 -16.54 -3.69 2.09
C SER A 110 -15.86 -4.86 1.37
N GLN A 111 -14.51 -4.90 1.40
CA GLN A 111 -13.69 -5.97 0.83
C GLN A 111 -13.24 -6.99 1.89
N LEU A 112 -13.68 -6.89 3.14
CA LEU A 112 -13.24 -7.79 4.22
C LEU A 112 -13.46 -9.27 3.89
N ASN A 113 -14.58 -9.64 3.27
CA ASN A 113 -14.83 -11.03 2.90
C ASN A 113 -13.77 -11.54 1.92
N PHE A 114 -13.33 -10.70 0.98
CA PHE A 114 -12.24 -11.05 0.07
C PHE A 114 -10.92 -11.27 0.83
N PHE A 115 -10.62 -10.43 1.82
CA PHE A 115 -9.42 -10.57 2.65
C PHE A 115 -9.47 -11.77 3.62
N LEU A 116 -10.63 -12.04 4.24
CA LEU A 116 -10.82 -13.10 5.24
C LEU A 116 -10.92 -14.50 4.61
N ILE A 117 -11.55 -14.64 3.43
CA ILE A 117 -11.63 -15.93 2.72
C ILE A 117 -10.23 -16.44 2.37
N LYS A 118 -9.27 -15.55 2.08
CA LYS A 118 -7.87 -15.92 1.80
C LYS A 118 -7.13 -16.47 3.02
N GLN A 119 -7.34 -15.95 4.23
CA GLN A 119 -6.70 -16.50 5.44
C GLN A 119 -7.11 -17.95 5.70
N ASN A 120 -8.37 -18.32 5.42
CA ASN A 120 -8.88 -19.68 5.63
C ASN A 120 -8.47 -20.67 4.53
N ILE A 121 -8.34 -20.22 3.27
CA ILE A 121 -7.87 -21.10 2.17
C ILE A 121 -6.40 -21.49 2.38
N LEU A 122 -5.57 -20.58 2.90
CA LEU A 122 -4.15 -20.87 3.17
C LEU A 122 -3.93 -21.81 4.37
N GLN A 123 -4.85 -21.85 5.34
CA GLN A 123 -4.80 -22.83 6.43
C GLN A 123 -5.23 -24.24 6.01
N ASN A 124 -6.15 -24.34 5.05
CA ASN A 124 -6.65 -25.63 4.55
C ASN A 124 -5.72 -26.30 3.53
N GLU A 125 -4.88 -25.55 2.80
CA GLU A 125 -3.86 -26.14 1.91
C GLU A 125 -2.66 -26.75 2.68
N TRP A 126 -2.38 -26.32 3.91
CA TRP A 126 -1.31 -26.92 4.76
C TRP A 126 -1.70 -28.25 5.41
N SER A 127 -2.98 -28.63 5.35
CA SER A 127 -3.48 -29.85 6.00
C SER A 127 -3.61 -31.05 5.06
N MET A 128 -3.30 -30.88 3.76
CA MET A 128 -3.44 -31.96 2.75
C MET A 128 -2.13 -32.54 2.22
N ASP A 129 -0.96 -32.05 2.67
CA ASP A 129 0.37 -32.58 2.31
C ASP A 129 1.07 -33.34 3.45
N CYS A 130 0.32 -33.77 4.47
CA CYS A 130 0.78 -34.70 5.52
C CYS A 130 -0.09 -35.96 5.50
N GLY A 131 0.03 -36.74 4.42
CA GLY A 131 -0.60 -38.06 4.24
C GLY A 131 0.23 -38.93 3.33
#